data_AF-A0A529LT20-F1
#
_entry.id   AF-A0A529LT20-F1
#
_cell.length_a   1.000
_cell.length_b   1.000
_cell.length_c   1.000
_cell.angle_alpha   90.00
_cell.angle_beta   90.00
_cell.angle_gamma   90.00
#
_symmetry.space_group_name_H-M   'P 1'
#
loop_
_entity.id
_entity.type
_entity.pdbx_description
1 polymer ?
#
loop_
_entity_poly.entity_id
_entity_poly.type
_entity_poly.pdbx_seq_one_letter_code
_entity_poly.pdbx_strand_id
1 'polypeptide(L)'
;MAVVAMDRIEEWRIKKEAYPRLAAILFNLGGRKVTDQSIAEEVRMISSEFSSVPVILLADTEDLTQILTALESGARGYIPTSVGIDVCVEAVNLAAAGGIFVPASSVLSMRHL
;
A
#
# COMPACT_ATOMS: atom_id res chain seq x y z
N MET A 1 -0.63 -17.96 0.80
CA MET A 1 -0.64 -16.89 1.83
C MET A 1 -2.05 -16.80 2.38
N ALA A 2 -2.24 -16.75 3.69
CA ALA A 2 -3.56 -16.49 4.27
C ALA A 2 -3.82 -14.98 4.23
N VAL A 3 -5.03 -14.57 3.85
CA VAL A 3 -5.45 -13.17 3.85
C VAL A 3 -6.48 -13.00 4.96
N VAL A 4 -6.30 -11.96 5.76
CA VAL A 4 -7.22 -11.60 6.84
C VAL A 4 -7.59 -10.14 6.63
N ALA A 5 -8.88 -9.85 6.59
CA ALA A 5 -9.39 -8.49 6.53
C ALA A 5 -9.61 -7.96 7.95
N MET A 6 -9.17 -6.73 8.19
CA MET A 6 -9.41 -5.97 9.41
C MET A 6 -10.01 -4.63 9.01
N ASP A 7 -10.87 -4.07 9.85
CA ASP A 7 -11.44 -2.73 9.60
C ASP A 7 -10.37 -1.64 9.79
N ARG A 8 -9.53 -1.83 10.81
CA ARG A 8 -8.45 -0.90 11.16
C ARG A 8 -7.19 -1.61 11.61
N ILE A 9 -6.05 -0.92 11.52
CA ILE A 9 -4.76 -1.47 11.93
C ILE A 9 -4.72 -1.78 13.45
N GLU A 10 -5.49 -1.06 14.27
CA GLU A 10 -5.63 -1.33 15.71
C GLU A 10 -6.13 -2.76 15.98
N GLU A 11 -7.05 -3.27 15.16
CA GLU A 11 -7.61 -4.61 15.30
C GLU A 11 -6.54 -5.68 15.07
N TRP A 12 -5.68 -5.47 14.06
CA TRP A 12 -4.53 -6.32 13.82
C TRP A 12 -3.58 -6.37 15.03
N ARG A 13 -3.30 -5.23 15.67
CA ARG A 13 -2.41 -5.16 16.85
C ARG A 13 -2.89 -6.05 18.00
N ILE A 14 -4.20 -6.18 18.18
CA ILE A 14 -4.83 -7.00 19.22
C ILE A 14 -4.81 -8.49 18.83
N LYS A 15 -5.12 -8.80 17.56
CA LYS A 15 -5.32 -10.19 17.12
C LYS A 15 -4.06 -10.87 16.58
N LYS A 16 -2.94 -10.16 16.40
CA LYS A 16 -1.72 -10.66 15.74
C LYS A 16 -1.18 -11.99 16.29
N GLU A 17 -1.37 -12.28 17.59
CA GLU A 17 -0.91 -13.53 18.22
C GLU A 17 -1.65 -14.77 17.71
N ALA A 18 -2.85 -14.61 17.17
CA ALA A 18 -3.63 -15.69 16.58
C ALA A 18 -3.21 -16.03 15.13
N TYR A 19 -2.26 -15.30 14.56
CA TYR A 19 -1.89 -15.42 13.15
C TYR A 19 -0.39 -15.70 12.94
N PRO A 20 -0.02 -16.31 11.81
CA PRO A 20 1.38 -16.41 11.39
C PRO A 20 2.04 -15.03 11.23
N ARG A 21 3.36 -15.04 11.04
CA ARG A 21 4.14 -13.82 10.76
C ARG A 21 3.53 -13.05 9.58
N LEU A 22 3.28 -11.76 9.80
CA LEU A 22 2.78 -10.84 8.79
C LEU A 22 3.79 -10.68 7.65
N ALA A 23 3.34 -10.89 6.42
CA ALA A 23 4.20 -10.82 5.23
C ALA A 23 4.05 -9.49 4.47
N ALA A 24 2.86 -8.88 4.48
CA ALA A 24 2.56 -7.61 3.84
C ALA A 24 1.29 -7.00 4.45
N ILE A 25 1.14 -5.68 4.33
CA ILE A 25 -0.07 -4.94 4.66
C ILE A 25 -0.63 -4.34 3.37
N LEU A 26 -1.84 -4.71 3.00
CA LEU A 26 -2.58 -4.01 1.96
C LEU A 26 -3.51 -2.99 2.63
N PHE A 27 -3.17 -1.71 2.53
CA PHE A 27 -3.90 -0.63 3.19
C PHE A 27 -4.85 0.05 2.20
N ASN A 28 -6.15 -0.13 2.39
CA ASN A 28 -7.17 0.42 1.53
C ASN A 28 -7.50 1.88 1.90
N LEU A 29 -7.21 2.80 0.99
CA LEU A 29 -7.55 4.21 1.16
C LEU A 29 -9.03 4.49 0.83
N GLY A 30 -9.65 3.66 -0.01
CA GLY A 30 -10.92 3.98 -0.65
C GLY A 30 -10.82 5.31 -1.39
N GLY A 31 -11.85 6.17 -1.24
CA GLY A 31 -11.86 7.50 -1.82
C GLY A 31 -10.98 8.55 -1.13
N ARG A 32 -10.21 8.17 -0.08
CA ARG A 32 -9.29 9.08 0.63
C ARG A 32 -8.03 9.30 -0.21
N LYS A 33 -7.44 10.49 -0.14
CA LYS A 33 -6.22 10.81 -0.87
C LYS A 33 -5.03 10.79 0.06
N VAL A 34 -3.96 10.11 -0.34
CA VAL A 34 -2.71 10.09 0.46
C VAL A 34 -2.02 11.46 0.49
N THR A 35 -2.38 12.38 -0.42
CA THR A 35 -1.96 13.79 -0.36
C THR A 35 -2.62 14.58 0.77
N ASP A 36 -3.69 14.05 1.38
CA ASP A 36 -4.26 14.64 2.59
C ASP A 36 -3.30 14.35 3.75
N GLN A 37 -2.89 15.40 4.47
CA GLN A 37 -1.84 15.31 5.48
C GLN A 37 -2.11 14.22 6.54
N SER A 38 -3.35 14.11 7.01
CA SER A 38 -3.72 13.08 8.00
C SER A 38 -3.56 11.65 7.47
N ILE A 39 -3.77 11.44 6.17
CA ILE A 39 -3.60 10.13 5.53
C ILE A 39 -2.13 9.81 5.30
N ALA A 40 -1.33 10.78 4.84
CA ALA A 40 0.11 10.62 4.73
C ALA A 40 0.76 10.27 6.08
N GLU A 41 0.34 10.96 7.16
CA GLU A 41 0.80 10.69 8.52
C GLU A 41 0.37 9.30 9.02
N GLU A 42 -0.86 8.86 8.72
CA GLU A 42 -1.33 7.51 9.03
C GLU A 42 -0.47 6.45 8.31
N VAL A 43 -0.23 6.60 7.01
CA VAL A 43 0.61 5.69 6.23
C VAL A 43 2.04 5.66 6.78
N ARG A 44 2.60 6.82 7.16
CA ARG A 44 3.94 6.92 7.75
C ARG A 44 4.03 6.25 9.11
N MET A 45 3.01 6.42 9.95
CA MET A 45 2.92 5.75 11.25
C MET A 45 2.90 4.23 11.07
N ILE A 46 2.03 3.70 10.20
CA ILE A 46 1.94 2.27 9.94
C ILE A 46 3.26 1.76 9.36
N SER A 47 3.82 2.43 8.35
CA SER A 47 5.06 2.00 7.70
C SER A 47 6.26 1.99 8.66
N SER A 48 6.31 2.94 9.60
CA SER A 48 7.37 2.97 10.63
C SER A 48 7.21 1.90 11.70
N GLU A 49 5.98 1.66 12.18
CA GLU A 49 5.66 0.58 13.12
C GLU A 49 6.01 -0.78 12.53
N PHE A 50 5.69 -0.98 11.25
CA PHE A 50 5.89 -2.23 10.52
C PHE A 50 7.12 -2.19 9.61
N SER A 51 8.24 -1.63 10.06
CA SER A 51 9.45 -1.39 9.24
C SER A 51 10.02 -2.59 8.46
N SER A 52 9.71 -3.83 8.87
CA SER A 52 10.13 -5.07 8.17
C SER A 52 9.04 -5.71 7.32
N VAL A 53 7.85 -5.12 7.26
CA VAL A 53 6.68 -5.59 6.52
C VAL A 53 6.25 -4.48 5.55
N PRO A 54 6.19 -4.74 4.24
CA PRO A 54 5.79 -3.73 3.27
C PRO A 54 4.34 -3.29 3.51
N VAL A 55 4.11 -1.98 3.50
CA VAL A 55 2.77 -1.37 3.38
C VAL A 55 2.53 -1.04 1.91
N ILE A 56 1.51 -1.63 1.32
CA ILE A 56 1.07 -1.40 -0.06
C ILE A 56 -0.26 -0.66 0.00
N LEU A 57 -0.39 0.45 -0.73
CA LEU A 57 -1.65 1.20 -0.77
C LEU A 57 -2.55 0.67 -1.88
N LEU A 58 -3.82 0.46 -1.58
CA LEU A 58 -4.89 0.26 -2.56
C LEU A 58 -5.71 1.55 -2.64
N ALA A 59 -5.86 2.15 -3.82
CA ALA A 59 -6.46 3.47 -3.98
C ALA A 59 -7.20 3.62 -5.32
N ASP A 60 -8.14 4.57 -5.40
CA ASP A 60 -9.05 4.73 -6.55
C ASP A 60 -8.48 5.59 -7.71
N THR A 61 -7.20 5.90 -7.71
CA THR A 61 -6.60 6.90 -8.61
C THR A 61 -5.21 6.49 -9.07
N GLU A 62 -4.80 6.95 -10.26
CA GLU A 62 -3.46 6.72 -10.82
C GLU A 62 -2.61 8.01 -10.84
N ASP A 63 -3.04 9.02 -10.06
CA ASP A 63 -2.38 10.31 -9.98
C ASP A 63 -0.95 10.19 -9.46
N LEU A 64 -0.02 10.74 -10.23
CA LEU A 64 1.41 10.65 -9.93
C LEU A 64 1.76 11.31 -8.59
N THR A 65 1.12 12.42 -8.24
CA THR A 65 1.39 13.11 -6.97
C THR A 65 1.04 12.22 -5.79
N GLN A 66 -0.13 11.56 -5.84
CA GLN A 66 -0.52 10.59 -4.83
C GLN A 66 0.44 9.40 -4.74
N ILE A 67 0.89 8.88 -5.88
CA ILE A 67 1.86 7.77 -5.90
C ILE A 67 3.19 8.19 -5.27
N LEU A 68 3.71 9.36 -5.62
CA LEU A 68 4.96 9.87 -5.03
C LEU A 68 4.79 10.12 -3.52
N THR A 69 3.71 10.78 -3.09
CA THR A 69 3.44 11.01 -1.67
C THR A 69 3.28 9.70 -0.90
N ALA A 70 2.68 8.66 -1.49
CA ALA A 70 2.61 7.33 -0.89
C ALA A 70 4.00 6.74 -0.63
N LEU A 71 4.87 6.77 -1.64
CA LEU A 71 6.24 6.26 -1.55
C LEU A 71 7.07 7.06 -0.52
N GLU A 72 6.96 8.38 -0.53
CA GLU A 72 7.59 9.28 0.46
C GLU A 72 7.06 9.06 1.88
N SER A 73 5.82 8.57 2.02
CA SER A 73 5.22 8.19 3.30
C SER A 73 5.64 6.80 3.77
N GLY A 74 6.48 6.09 3.00
CA GLY A 74 7.04 4.79 3.38
C GLY A 74 6.32 3.58 2.77
N ALA A 75 5.32 3.80 1.90
CA ALA A 75 4.70 2.70 1.18
C ALA A 75 5.71 2.01 0.25
N ARG A 76 5.57 0.69 0.14
CA ARG A 76 6.37 -0.19 -0.72
C ARG A 76 5.58 -0.71 -1.92
N GLY A 77 4.43 -0.10 -2.18
CA GLY A 77 3.67 -0.33 -3.39
C GLY A 77 2.44 0.54 -3.46
N TYR A 78 1.95 0.78 -4.67
CA TYR A 78 0.71 1.50 -4.94
C TYR A 78 -0.10 0.75 -6.00
N ILE A 79 -1.31 0.33 -5.67
CA ILE A 79 -2.18 -0.46 -6.54
C ILE A 79 -3.46 0.36 -6.76
N PRO A 80 -3.67 0.88 -7.98
CA PRO A 80 -4.95 1.46 -8.36
C PRO A 80 -6.07 0.40 -8.37
N THR A 81 -7.30 0.74 -7.99
CA THR A 81 -8.44 -0.20 -8.07
C THR A 81 -8.88 -0.53 -9.50
N SER A 82 -8.39 0.22 -10.49
CA SER A 82 -8.48 -0.10 -11.93
C SER A 82 -7.64 -1.31 -12.33
N VAL A 83 -6.64 -1.69 -11.51
CA VAL A 83 -5.75 -2.82 -11.77
C VAL A 83 -6.44 -4.13 -11.38
N GLY A 84 -6.30 -5.15 -12.24
CA GLY A 84 -6.85 -6.48 -12.03
C GLY A 84 -6.31 -7.16 -10.75
N ILE A 85 -7.12 -8.06 -10.19
CA ILE A 85 -6.77 -8.75 -8.94
C ILE A 85 -5.52 -9.63 -9.07
N ASP A 86 -5.27 -10.19 -10.24
CA ASP A 86 -4.08 -10.95 -10.59
C ASP A 86 -2.81 -10.09 -10.46
N VAL A 87 -2.84 -8.89 -11.03
CA VAL A 87 -1.73 -7.93 -10.91
C VAL A 87 -1.59 -7.44 -9.46
N CYS A 88 -2.68 -7.25 -8.73
CA CYS A 88 -2.65 -6.89 -7.32
C CYS A 88 -1.93 -7.95 -6.48
N VAL A 89 -2.22 -9.24 -6.71
CA VAL A 89 -1.55 -10.35 -6.02
C VAL A 89 -0.05 -10.34 -6.32
N GLU A 90 0.35 -10.16 -7.58
CA GLU A 90 1.76 -10.09 -7.95
C GLU A 90 2.48 -8.86 -7.37
N ALA A 91 1.80 -7.71 -7.31
CA ALA A 91 2.33 -6.51 -6.67
C ALA A 91 2.60 -6.71 -5.17
N VAL A 92 1.70 -7.41 -4.47
CA VAL A 92 1.89 -7.78 -3.06
C VAL A 92 3.05 -8.76 -2.91
N ASN A 93 3.14 -9.79 -3.75
CA ASN A 93 4.24 -10.75 -3.74
C ASN A 93 5.59 -10.07 -3.99
N LEU A 94 5.65 -9.15 -4.96
CA LEU A 94 6.83 -8.34 -5.26
C LEU A 94 7.29 -7.54 -4.05
N ALA A 95 6.36 -6.84 -3.39
CA ALA A 95 6.67 -6.03 -2.21
C ALA A 95 7.13 -6.92 -1.03
N ALA A 96 6.49 -8.07 -0.82
CA ALA A 96 6.89 -9.05 0.19
C ALA A 96 8.30 -9.64 -0.05
N ALA A 97 8.72 -9.72 -1.32
CA ALA A 97 10.09 -10.10 -1.70
C ALA A 97 11.11 -8.94 -1.59
N GLY A 98 10.68 -7.75 -1.15
CA GLY A 98 11.52 -6.56 -0.97
C GLY A 98 11.49 -5.58 -2.14
N GLY A 99 10.74 -5.87 -3.21
CA GLY A 99 10.53 -4.97 -4.33
C GLY A 99 9.62 -3.78 -4.01
N ILE A 100 9.35 -2.96 -5.02
CA ILE A 100 8.37 -1.88 -4.98
C ILE A 100 7.54 -1.94 -6.24
N PHE A 101 6.21 -1.97 -6.09
CA PHE A 101 5.29 -1.89 -7.22
C PHE A 101 4.82 -0.45 -7.45
N VAL A 102 4.99 0.04 -8.67
CA VAL A 102 4.46 1.34 -9.13
C VAL A 102 3.73 1.10 -10.44
N PRO A 103 2.48 1.58 -10.60
CA PRO A 103 1.72 1.35 -11.82
C PRO A 103 2.40 2.03 -13.02
N ALA A 104 2.53 1.29 -14.13
CA ALA A 104 3.24 1.76 -15.32
C ALA A 104 2.59 2.99 -15.96
N SER A 105 1.25 3.12 -15.88
CA SER A 105 0.50 4.25 -16.41
C SER A 105 0.99 5.59 -15.87
N SER A 106 1.30 5.65 -14.57
CA SER A 106 1.80 6.85 -13.92
C SER A 106 3.24 7.19 -14.33
N VAL A 107 4.06 6.17 -14.60
CA VAL A 107 5.42 6.36 -15.14
C VAL A 107 5.37 6.85 -16.59
N LEU A 108 4.50 6.27 -17.42
CA LEU A 108 4.34 6.67 -18.82
C LEU A 108 3.80 8.10 -18.94
N SER A 109 2.95 8.51 -18.01
CA SER A 109 2.42 9.88 -17.93
C SER A 109 3.53 10.92 -17.74
N MET A 110 4.65 10.58 -17.09
CA MET A 110 5.81 11.48 -16.94
C MET A 110 6.56 11.72 -18.26
N ARG A 111 6.49 10.80 -19.23
CA ARG A 111 7.23 10.91 -20.50
C ARG A 111 6.64 11.98 -21.45
N HIS A 112 5.46 12.51 -21.12
CA HIS A 112 4.73 13.49 -21.92
C HIS A 112 4.70 14.89 -21.30
N LEU A 113 5.41 15.09 -20.17
CA LEU A 113 5.70 16.39 -19.57
C LEU A 113 7.04 16.93 -20.10
#